data_AF-A0A2D6CX49-F1
#
_entry.id   AF-A0A2D6CX49-F1
#
_cell.length_a   1.000
_cell.length_b   1.000
_cell.length_c   1.000
_cell.angle_alpha   90.00
_cell.angle_beta   90.00
_cell.angle_gamma   90.00
#
_symmetry.space_group_name_H-M   'P 1'
#
loop_
_entity.id
_entity.type
_entity.pdbx_description
1 polymer ?
#
loop_
_entity_poly.entity_id
_entity_poly.type
_entity_poly.pdbx_seq_one_letter_code
_entity_poly.pdbx_strand_id
1 'polypeptide(L)'
;MLADLEEREEHIMRERFGVGREDGEEQNLRSIGEDLGISGERTRQIEAEAMEALRHAYAPGTPPVAKPVKRAAKKKRKATRRAAKKVAGHEASQLNLFG
;
A
#
# COMPACT_ATOMS: atom_id res chain seq x y z
N MET A 1 2.87 5.64 18.36
CA MET A 1 1.71 6.56 18.38
C MET A 1 0.78 6.27 17.21
N LEU A 2 1.12 6.60 15.95
CA LEU A 2 0.35 6.16 14.76
C LEU A 2 0.85 4.85 14.15
N ALA A 3 2.14 4.55 14.32
CA ALA A 3 2.78 3.32 13.85
C ALA A 3 2.27 2.02 14.52
N ASP A 4 1.49 2.16 15.59
CA ASP A 4 0.86 1.05 16.31
C ASP A 4 -0.54 0.71 15.76
N LEU A 5 -1.06 1.52 14.84
CA LEU A 5 -2.31 1.26 14.12
C LEU A 5 -2.08 0.33 12.93
N GLU A 6 -3.15 -0.28 12.40
CA GLU A 6 -3.05 -0.98 11.12
C GLU A 6 -2.68 -0.01 9.99
N GLU A 7 -1.94 -0.46 8.97
CA GLU A 7 -1.49 0.40 7.85
C GLU A 7 -2.63 1.22 7.23
N ARG A 8 -3.83 0.63 7.14
CA ARG A 8 -5.01 1.30 6.59
C ARG A 8 -5.61 2.33 7.55
N GLU A 9 -5.60 2.05 8.85
CA GLU A 9 -6.03 2.97 9.90
C GLU A 9 -5.09 4.17 9.98
N GLU A 10 -3.78 3.91 10.01
CA GLU A 10 -2.74 4.94 10.00
C GLU A 10 -2.85 5.84 8.77
N HIS A 11 -3.05 5.26 7.59
CA HIS A 11 -3.21 6.04 6.36
C HIS A 11 -4.44 6.95 6.41
N ILE A 12 -5.61 6.43 6.83
CA ILE A 12 -6.83 7.24 6.98
C ILE A 12 -6.62 8.37 8.01
N MET A 13 -5.91 8.09 9.10
CA MET A 13 -5.59 9.10 10.13
C MET A 13 -4.66 10.19 9.58
N ARG A 14 -3.63 9.82 8.81
CA ARG A 14 -2.69 10.78 8.21
C ARG A 14 -3.37 11.67 7.18
N GLU A 15 -4.20 11.11 6.30
CA GLU A 15 -4.95 11.89 5.30
C GLU A 15 -5.98 12.80 5.96
N ARG A 16 -6.69 12.31 6.98
CA ARG A 16 -7.74 13.10 7.63
C ARG A 16 -7.21 14.28 8.41
N PHE A 17 -6.08 14.13 9.09
CA PHE A 17 -5.50 15.18 9.93
C PHE A 17 -4.30 15.88 9.29
N GLY A 18 -4.02 15.64 8.00
CA GLY A 18 -2.90 16.24 7.29
C GLY A 18 -1.51 15.89 7.84
N VAL A 19 -1.38 14.80 8.61
CA VAL A 19 -0.15 14.48 9.36
C VAL A 19 0.92 13.95 8.42
N GLY A 20 1.99 14.71 8.24
CA GLY A 20 3.14 14.34 7.41
C GLY A 20 2.97 14.62 5.91
N ARG A 21 1.92 15.36 5.53
CA ARG A 21 1.75 15.91 4.17
C ARG A 21 2.45 17.27 4.10
N GLU A 22 3.08 17.58 2.97
CA GLU A 22 3.82 18.85 2.77
C GLU A 22 2.87 20.06 2.74
N ASP A 23 1.65 19.84 2.26
CA ASP A 23 0.57 20.81 2.19
C ASP A 23 -0.19 20.95 3.52
N GLY A 24 -0.13 19.94 4.40
CA GLY A 24 -0.82 19.93 5.69
C GLY A 24 -2.36 19.93 5.57
N GLU A 25 -2.91 19.70 4.39
CA GLU A 25 -4.36 19.76 4.17
C GLU A 25 -5.06 18.51 4.71
N GLU A 26 -6.17 18.75 5.41
CA GLU A 26 -7.08 17.74 5.92
C GLU A 26 -8.01 17.23 4.82
N GLN A 27 -8.09 15.92 4.63
CA GLN A 27 -9.05 15.31 3.72
C GLN A 27 -10.33 14.87 4.42
N ASN A 28 -11.46 15.00 3.73
CA ASN A 28 -12.73 14.47 4.23
C ASN A 28 -12.82 12.94 4.04
N LEU A 29 -13.61 12.26 4.89
CA LEU A 29 -13.78 10.80 4.85
C LEU A 29 -14.25 10.24 3.49
N ARG A 30 -15.01 11.04 2.74
CA ARG A 30 -15.54 10.63 1.44
C ARG A 30 -14.42 10.62 0.39
N SER A 31 -13.60 11.67 0.32
CA SER A 31 -12.42 11.80 -0.55
C SER A 31 -11.44 10.66 -0.28
N ILE A 32 -11.13 10.45 1.00
CA ILE A 32 -10.26 9.34 1.44
C ILE A 32 -10.86 7.99 1.04
N GLY A 33 -12.19 7.82 1.15
CA GLY A 33 -12.87 6.61 0.71
C GLY A 33 -12.78 6.39 -0.81
N GLU A 34 -13.00 7.45 -1.59
CA GLU A 34 -12.89 7.44 -3.04
C GLU A 34 -11.47 7.05 -3.48
N ASP A 35 -10.44 7.61 -2.86
CA ASP A 35 -9.02 7.28 -3.10
C ASP A 35 -8.68 5.82 -2.74
N LEU A 36 -9.29 5.28 -1.68
CA LEU A 36 -9.11 3.91 -1.21
C LEU A 36 -10.02 2.89 -1.92
N GLY A 37 -10.90 3.33 -2.81
CA GLY A 37 -11.90 2.50 -3.48
C GLY A 37 -12.91 1.86 -2.52
N ILE A 38 -13.25 2.54 -1.42
CA ILE A 38 -14.25 2.09 -0.43
C ILE A 38 -15.30 3.18 -0.21
N SER A 39 -16.45 2.82 0.38
CA SER A 39 -17.45 3.82 0.73
C SER A 39 -16.96 4.73 1.87
N GLY A 40 -17.41 5.98 1.88
CA GLY A 40 -17.11 6.91 2.98
C GLY A 40 -17.61 6.42 4.35
N GLU A 41 -18.70 5.64 4.37
CA GLU A 41 -19.18 4.98 5.58
C GLU A 41 -18.20 3.90 6.08
N ARG A 42 -17.59 3.14 5.16
CA ARG A 42 -16.54 2.19 5.51
C ARG A 42 -15.31 2.93 6.06
N THR A 43 -14.94 4.06 5.48
CA THR A 43 -13.87 4.92 6.00
C THR A 43 -14.19 5.42 7.42
N ARG A 44 -15.43 5.82 7.69
CA ARG A 44 -15.89 6.24 9.03
C ARG A 44 -15.76 5.12 10.07
N GLN A 45 -16.08 3.88 9.70
CA GLN A 45 -15.95 2.73 10.60
C GLN A 45 -14.47 2.52 10.97
N ILE A 46 -13.59 2.50 9.98
CA ILE A 46 -12.14 2.31 10.20
C ILE A 46 -11.57 3.46 11.03
N GLU A 47 -12.04 4.69 10.81
CA GLU A 47 -11.65 5.83 11.63
C GLU A 47 -12.07 5.65 13.09
N ALA A 48 -13.30 5.19 13.35
CA ALA A 48 -13.76 4.95 14.72
C ALA A 48 -12.91 3.87 15.43
N GLU A 49 -12.61 2.76 14.72
CA GLU A 49 -11.73 1.68 15.21
C GLU A 49 -10.31 2.18 15.52
N ALA A 50 -9.80 3.11 14.73
CA ALA A 50 -8.50 3.72 14.92
C ALA A 50 -8.50 4.74 16.08
N MET A 51 -9.55 5.56 16.20
CA MET A 51 -9.72 6.52 17.31
C MET A 51 -9.84 5.80 18.65
N GLU A 52 -10.55 4.68 18.70
CA GLU A 52 -10.66 3.84 19.89
C GLU A 52 -9.28 3.30 20.29
N ALA A 53 -8.53 2.73 19.33
CA ALA A 53 -7.17 2.25 19.57
C ALA A 53 -6.23 3.35 20.08
N LEU A 54 -6.29 4.56 19.50
CA LEU A 54 -5.52 5.71 19.98
C LEU A 54 -5.91 6.13 21.40
N ARG A 55 -7.22 6.14 21.73
CA ARG A 55 -7.67 6.47 23.10
C ARG A 55 -7.11 5.47 24.11
N HIS A 56 -7.08 4.19 23.80
CA HIS A 56 -6.48 3.17 24.69
C HIS A 56 -4.97 3.34 24.88
N ALA A 57 -4.26 3.77 23.83
CA ALA A 57 -2.82 4.03 23.92
C ALA A 57 -2.48 5.19 24.89
N TYR A 58 -3.40 6.13 25.12
CA TYR A 58 -3.16 7.31 25.96
C TYR A 58 -4.03 7.39 27.23
N ALA A 59 -5.07 6.58 27.36
CA ALA A 59 -5.95 6.53 28.54
C ALA A 59 -6.06 5.09 29.06
N PRO A 60 -5.22 4.66 30.02
CA PRO A 60 -5.28 3.32 30.57
C PRO A 60 -6.55 3.12 31.42
N GLY A 61 -7.38 2.12 31.11
CA GLY A 61 -8.54 1.77 31.94
C GLY A 61 -9.70 1.04 31.27
N THR A 62 -9.74 0.96 29.94
CA THR A 62 -10.80 0.28 29.19
C THR A 62 -10.28 -1.03 28.56
N PRO A 63 -10.96 -2.18 28.76
CA PRO A 63 -10.53 -3.46 28.22
C PRO A 63 -10.60 -3.46 26.68
N PRO A 64 -9.65 -4.11 25.99
CA PRO A 64 -9.56 -4.05 24.55
C PRO A 64 -10.73 -4.78 23.88
N VAL A 65 -11.33 -4.15 22.86
CA VAL A 65 -12.05 -4.91 21.84
C VAL A 65 -10.98 -5.68 21.06
N ALA A 66 -10.93 -7.01 21.23
CA ALA A 66 -9.93 -7.85 20.56
C ALA A 66 -10.08 -7.74 19.03
N LYS A 67 -9.21 -6.95 18.39
CA LYS A 67 -9.14 -6.90 16.92
C LYS A 67 -8.62 -8.25 16.43
N PRO A 68 -9.30 -8.93 15.49
CA PRO A 68 -8.78 -10.14 14.89
C PRO A 68 -7.55 -9.79 14.05
N VAL A 69 -6.37 -10.01 14.61
CA VAL A 69 -5.08 -9.81 13.92
C VAL A 69 -5.07 -10.63 12.63
N LYS A 70 -5.18 -9.95 11.49
CA LYS A 70 -5.08 -10.60 10.19
C LYS A 70 -3.63 -11.03 9.97
N ARG A 71 -3.44 -12.33 9.78
CA ARG A 71 -2.16 -12.96 9.50
C ARG A 71 -1.48 -12.29 8.31
N ALA A 72 -0.28 -11.75 8.51
CA ALA A 72 0.55 -11.15 7.46
C ALA A 72 0.67 -12.10 6.24
N ALA A 73 0.16 -11.66 5.09
CA ALA A 73 0.30 -12.40 3.84
C ALA A 73 1.76 -12.32 3.37
N LYS A 74 2.46 -13.46 3.46
CA LYS A 74 3.85 -13.66 3.03
C LYS A 74 4.02 -13.25 1.54
N LYS A 75 4.74 -12.15 1.27
CA LYS A 75 5.13 -11.71 -0.09
C LYS A 75 5.79 -12.88 -0.86
N LYS A 76 5.09 -13.49 -1.81
CA LYS A 76 5.69 -14.41 -2.80
C LYS A 76 6.50 -13.58 -3.80
N ARG A 77 7.83 -13.63 -3.71
CA ARG A 77 8.75 -13.02 -4.68
C ARG A 77 8.58 -13.73 -6.02
N LYS A 78 8.06 -13.04 -7.04
CA LYS A 78 7.92 -13.55 -8.42
C LYS A 78 9.30 -13.63 -9.06
N ALA A 79 9.72 -14.83 -9.43
CA ALA A 79 11.00 -15.11 -10.09
C ALA A 79 11.09 -14.42 -11.45
N THR A 80 12.18 -13.70 -11.70
CA THR A 80 12.54 -13.12 -12.99
C THR A 80 13.18 -14.21 -13.85
N ARG A 81 12.42 -14.82 -14.77
CA ARG A 81 13.00 -15.55 -15.92
C ARG A 81 12.96 -14.64 -17.13
N ARG A 82 14.11 -14.03 -17.49
CA ARG A 82 14.30 -13.43 -18.81
C ARG A 82 15.39 -14.24 -19.52
N ALA A 83 14.94 -15.19 -20.35
CA ALA A 83 15.79 -15.90 -21.28
C ALA A 83 16.14 -14.95 -22.44
N ALA A 84 17.42 -14.69 -22.67
CA ALA A 84 17.91 -14.02 -23.86
C ALA A 84 18.58 -15.08 -24.75
N LYS A 85 17.90 -15.45 -25.84
CA LYS A 85 18.43 -16.33 -26.89
C LYS A 85 19.26 -15.47 -27.86
N LYS A 86 20.53 -15.82 -28.02
CA LYS A 86 21.52 -15.17 -28.88
C LYS A 86 21.48 -15.81 -30.28
N VAL A 87 21.08 -15.05 -31.30
CA VAL A 87 21.20 -15.35 -32.75
C VAL A 87 21.24 -13.97 -33.42
N ALA A 88 22.09 -13.60 -34.37
CA ALA A 88 22.94 -14.32 -35.30
C ALA A 88 24.24 -13.54 -35.53
N GLY A 89 25.32 -14.26 -35.81
CA GLY A 89 26.55 -13.70 -36.31
C GLY A 89 26.66 -13.86 -37.82
N HIS A 90 27.44 -12.95 -38.39
CA HIS A 90 28.21 -13.05 -39.62
C HIS A 90 27.45 -13.01 -40.95
N GLU A 91 27.34 -11.79 -41.47
CA GLU A 91 27.56 -11.50 -42.88
C GLU A 91 28.82 -12.22 -43.38
N ALA A 92 28.64 -13.11 -44.34
CA ALA A 92 29.71 -13.59 -45.19
C ALA A 92 29.38 -13.17 -46.61
N SER A 93 30.01 -12.10 -47.04
CA SER A 93 30.15 -11.70 -48.42
C SER A 93 30.72 -12.88 -49.22
N GLN A 94 29.97 -13.36 -50.21
CA GLN A 94 30.52 -14.13 -51.32
C GLN A 94 30.10 -13.43 -52.61
N LEU A 95 30.92 -12.45 -52.99
CA LEU A 95 31.19 -12.11 -54.38
C LEU A 95 32.02 -13.26 -54.97
N ASN A 96 31.58 -13.79 -56.11
CA ASN A 96 32.34 -14.38 -57.24
C ASN A 96 31.26 -14.91 -58.20
N LEU A 97 30.86 -14.21 -59.27
CA LEU A 97 31.60 -13.83 -60.47
C LEU A 97 32.08 -15.07 -61.28
N PHE A 98 31.60 -15.15 -62.53
CA PHE A 98 31.97 -16.03 -63.66
C PHE A 98 31.37 -17.45 -63.75
N GLY A 99 30.75 -17.73 -64.91
CA GLY A 99 30.54 -19.09 -65.43
C GLY A 99 29.19 -19.31 -66.10
#